data_AF-A0A3P8JV47-F1
#
_entry.id   AF-A0A3P8JV47-F1
#
_cell.length_a   1.000
_cell.length_b   1.000
_cell.length_c   1.000
_cell.angle_alpha   90.00
_cell.angle_beta   90.00
_cell.angle_gamma   90.00
#
_symmetry.space_group_name_H-M   'P 1'
#
loop_
_entity.id
_entity.type
_entity.pdbx_description
1 polymer ?
#
loop_
_entity_poly.entity_id
_entity_poly.type
_entity_poly.pdbx_seq_one_letter_code
_entity_poly.pdbx_strand_id
1 'polypeptide(L)'
;MTEHYANPTPEEARSALARADRASVATPADRDRLERGLITIGLAVGALVPALRVTVGNPDAPGWFRLGGLAVVVLLYLAAIAIAVAGMRRASAAPRGFTLRYHLGLGGTMALYAGYVVLQSARGEDALAWHWTITAALVTTIPALLGARAISKLALR
;
A
#
# COMPACT_ATOMS: atom_id res chain seq x y z
N MET A 1 30.70 -29.01 33.94
CA MET A 1 31.19 -27.67 33.52
C MET A 1 29.97 -26.84 33.19
N THR A 2 29.58 -25.92 34.08
CA THR A 2 28.48 -24.97 33.85
C THR A 2 29.07 -23.74 33.19
N GLU A 3 28.83 -23.55 31.89
CA GLU A 3 29.21 -22.33 31.19
C GLU A 3 28.42 -21.15 31.79
N HIS A 4 29.16 -20.24 32.43
CA HIS A 4 28.62 -18.99 32.94
C HIS A 4 28.45 -18.05 31.74
N TYR A 5 27.28 -18.03 31.12
CA TYR A 5 26.95 -17.02 30.11
C TYR A 5 26.87 -15.67 30.83
N ALA A 6 27.95 -14.88 30.73
CA ALA A 6 27.95 -13.51 31.19
C ALA A 6 26.84 -12.74 30.44
N ASN A 7 25.99 -12.04 31.20
CA ASN A 7 24.98 -11.17 30.60
C ASN A 7 25.69 -10.14 29.70
N PRO A 8 25.26 -9.99 28.43
CA PRO A 8 25.91 -9.08 27.50
C PRO A 8 25.86 -7.66 28.05
N THR A 9 26.97 -6.95 27.94
CA THR A 9 27.01 -5.54 28.30
C THR A 9 26.04 -4.75 27.42
N PRO A 10 25.53 -3.59 27.87
CA PRO A 10 24.60 -2.77 27.07
C PRO A 10 25.14 -2.42 25.67
N GLU A 11 26.46 -2.26 25.55
CA GLU A 11 27.15 -2.01 24.28
C GLU A 11 27.22 -3.25 23.39
N GLU A 12 27.52 -4.42 23.95
CA GLU A 12 27.49 -5.69 23.22
C GLU A 12 26.07 -6.01 22.74
N ALA A 13 25.06 -5.79 23.59
CA ALA A 13 23.65 -5.95 23.22
C ALA A 13 23.26 -5.01 22.07
N ARG A 14 23.65 -3.73 22.12
CA ARG A 14 23.45 -2.77 21.01
C ARG A 14 24.18 -3.19 19.74
N SER A 15 25.42 -3.68 19.85
CA SER A 15 26.23 -4.11 18.71
C SER A 15 25.70 -5.41 18.08
N ALA A 16 25.15 -6.31 18.89
CA ALA A 16 24.54 -7.56 18.48
C ALA A 16 23.17 -7.28 17.83
N LEU A 17 22.37 -6.37 18.40
CA LEU A 17 21.17 -5.83 17.78
C LEU A 17 21.49 -5.16 16.44
N ALA A 18 22.52 -4.33 16.36
CA ALA A 18 22.91 -3.66 15.11
C ALA A 18 23.47 -4.65 14.07
N ARG A 19 24.11 -5.74 14.49
CA ARG A 19 24.55 -6.84 13.62
C ARG A 19 23.38 -7.71 13.17
N ALA A 20 22.42 -8.00 14.05
CA ALA A 20 21.19 -8.70 13.72
C ALA A 20 20.29 -7.87 12.78
N ASP A 21 20.22 -6.55 12.98
CA ASP A 21 19.54 -5.60 12.09
C ASP A 21 20.19 -5.56 10.69
N ARG A 22 21.51 -5.78 10.60
CA ARG A 22 22.21 -5.94 9.31
C ARG A 22 22.07 -7.35 8.72
N ALA A 23 21.83 -8.35 9.56
CA ALA A 23 21.70 -9.75 9.16
C ALA A 23 20.28 -10.13 8.71
N SER A 24 19.29 -9.23 8.78
CA SER A 24 18.00 -9.43 8.11
C SER A 24 18.19 -9.31 6.59
N VAL A 25 18.76 -10.36 5.99
CA VAL A 25 19.00 -10.42 4.55
C VAL A 25 17.65 -10.65 3.89
N ALA A 26 16.98 -9.58 3.44
CA ALA A 26 15.82 -9.72 2.57
C ALA A 26 16.25 -10.53 1.34
N THR A 27 15.55 -11.64 1.07
CA THR A 27 15.87 -12.43 -0.11
C THR A 27 15.48 -11.64 -1.37
N PRO A 28 16.15 -11.86 -2.51
CA PRO A 28 15.72 -11.28 -3.79
C PRO A 28 14.25 -11.61 -4.13
N ALA A 29 13.75 -12.76 -3.68
CA ALA A 29 12.35 -13.16 -3.86
C ALA A 29 11.37 -12.30 -3.04
N ASP A 30 11.72 -11.91 -1.80
CA ASP A 30 10.90 -11.03 -0.98
C ASP A 30 10.80 -9.63 -1.59
N ARG A 31 11.90 -9.14 -2.16
CA ARG A 31 11.94 -7.88 -2.90
C ARG A 31 10.98 -7.89 -4.09
N ASP A 32 11.11 -8.87 -4.98
CA ASP A 32 10.27 -8.98 -6.17
C ASP A 32 8.79 -9.05 -5.80
N ARG A 33 8.48 -9.77 -4.71
CA ARG A 33 7.12 -9.88 -4.20
C ARG A 33 6.60 -8.54 -3.66
N LEU A 34 7.41 -7.78 -2.92
CA LEU A 34 7.02 -6.45 -2.41
C LEU A 34 6.85 -5.42 -3.54
N GLU A 35 7.75 -5.41 -4.52
CA GLU A 35 7.70 -4.53 -5.67
C GLU A 35 6.44 -4.80 -6.51
N ARG A 36 6.23 -6.06 -6.92
CA ARG A 36 5.04 -6.46 -7.66
C ARG A 36 3.77 -6.22 -6.85
N GLY A 37 3.79 -6.52 -5.55
CA GLY A 37 2.67 -6.28 -4.65
C GLY A 37 2.23 -4.81 -4.64
N LEU A 38 3.17 -3.86 -4.53
CA LEU A 38 2.86 -2.43 -4.60
C LEU A 38 2.29 -2.03 -5.95
N ILE A 39 2.90 -2.50 -7.05
CA ILE A 39 2.40 -2.18 -8.40
C ILE A 39 0.97 -2.71 -8.57
N THR A 40 0.72 -3.97 -8.21
CA THR A 40 -0.60 -4.59 -8.30
C THR A 40 -1.63 -3.84 -7.45
N ILE A 41 -1.31 -3.49 -6.20
CA ILE A 41 -2.21 -2.72 -5.34
C ILE A 41 -2.45 -1.32 -5.90
N GLY A 42 -1.40 -0.63 -6.35
CA GLY A 42 -1.49 0.69 -6.95
C GLY A 42 -2.44 0.71 -8.15
N LEU A 43 -2.29 -0.26 -9.06
CA LEU A 43 -3.17 -0.40 -10.22
C LEU A 43 -4.59 -0.78 -9.83
N ALA A 44 -4.77 -1.72 -8.88
CA ALA A 44 -6.08 -2.15 -8.41
C ALA A 44 -6.85 -0.97 -7.78
N VAL A 45 -6.21 -0.22 -6.87
CA VAL A 45 -6.81 0.96 -6.23
C VAL A 45 -7.04 2.09 -7.25
N GLY A 46 -6.12 2.28 -8.19
CA GLY A 46 -6.31 3.21 -9.31
C GLY A 46 -7.55 2.87 -10.15
N ALA A 47 -7.81 1.59 -10.39
CA ALA A 47 -9.00 1.11 -11.11
C ALA A 47 -10.30 1.26 -10.31
N LEU A 48 -10.24 1.31 -8.97
CA LEU A 48 -11.42 1.59 -8.14
C LEU A 48 -11.95 3.01 -8.35
N VAL A 49 -11.10 3.97 -8.74
CA VAL A 49 -11.50 5.37 -9.01
C VAL A 49 -12.54 5.47 -10.14
N PRO A 50 -12.28 4.99 -11.38
CA PRO A 50 -13.28 4.98 -12.43
C PRO A 50 -14.45 4.03 -12.11
N ALA A 51 -14.23 2.92 -11.41
CA ALA A 51 -15.33 2.04 -10.98
C ALA A 51 -16.33 2.75 -10.05
N LEU A 52 -15.83 3.58 -9.12
CA LEU A 52 -16.65 4.42 -8.26
C LEU A 52 -17.41 5.48 -9.07
N ARG A 53 -16.79 6.04 -10.12
CA ARG A 53 -17.43 7.00 -11.02
C ARG A 53 -18.58 6.39 -11.83
N VAL A 54 -18.44 5.14 -12.30
CA VAL A 54 -19.49 4.41 -13.04
C VAL A 54 -20.64 3.98 -12.14
N THR A 55 -20.35 3.73 -10.87
CA THR A 55 -21.35 3.26 -9.91
C THR A 55 -21.97 4.42 -9.13
N VAL A 56 -21.25 4.96 -8.15
CA VAL A 56 -21.72 6.01 -7.24
C VAL A 56 -21.86 7.35 -7.95
N GLY A 57 -20.92 7.68 -8.82
CA GLY A 57 -20.94 8.93 -9.58
C GLY A 57 -21.83 8.91 -10.81
N ASN A 58 -22.61 7.86 -11.09
CA ASN A 58 -23.49 7.85 -12.26
C ASN A 58 -24.89 8.35 -11.87
N PRO A 59 -25.31 9.55 -12.30
CA PRO A 59 -26.63 10.09 -11.97
C PRO A 59 -27.76 9.28 -12.62
N ASP A 60 -27.50 8.64 -13.77
CA ASP A 60 -28.47 7.83 -14.51
C ASP A 60 -28.64 6.42 -13.91
N ALA A 61 -27.82 6.06 -12.93
CA ALA A 61 -27.86 4.73 -12.33
C ALA A 61 -28.95 4.61 -11.24
N PRO A 62 -29.68 3.49 -11.18
CA PRO A 62 -30.64 3.23 -10.11
C PRO A 62 -30.01 3.30 -8.71
N GLY A 63 -30.77 3.78 -7.72
CA GLY A 63 -30.28 3.95 -6.35
C GLY A 63 -29.64 2.69 -5.73
N TRP A 64 -30.20 1.51 -6.00
CA TRP A 64 -29.63 0.24 -5.55
C TRP A 64 -28.27 -0.09 -6.18
N PHE A 65 -28.04 0.33 -7.42
CA PHE A 65 -26.75 0.14 -8.11
C PHE A 65 -25.69 1.07 -7.56
N ARG A 66 -26.06 2.33 -7.24
CA ARG A 66 -25.16 3.29 -6.59
C ARG A 66 -24.75 2.81 -5.20
N LEU A 67 -25.71 2.38 -4.38
CA LEU A 67 -25.47 1.87 -3.02
C LEU A 67 -24.69 0.54 -3.03
N GLY A 68 -25.08 -0.40 -3.90
CA GLY A 68 -24.38 -1.67 -4.08
C GLY A 68 -22.95 -1.47 -4.59
N GLY A 69 -22.76 -0.55 -5.54
CA GLY A 69 -21.45 -0.19 -6.05
C GLY A 69 -20.55 0.42 -4.97
N LEU A 70 -21.06 1.33 -4.14
CA LEU A 70 -20.33 1.85 -2.98
C LEU A 70 -19.89 0.71 -2.04
N ALA A 71 -20.81 -0.19 -1.69
CA ALA A 71 -20.51 -1.32 -0.81
C ALA A 71 -19.42 -2.24 -1.40
N VAL A 72 -19.53 -2.59 -2.68
CA VAL A 72 -18.52 -3.41 -3.38
C VAL A 72 -17.16 -2.71 -3.39
N VAL A 73 -17.14 -1.42 -3.71
CA VAL A 73 -15.90 -0.65 -3.78
C VAL A 73 -15.23 -0.52 -2.41
N VAL A 74 -16.00 -0.32 -1.34
CA VAL A 74 -15.49 -0.32 0.04
C VAL A 74 -14.96 -1.69 0.42
N LEU A 75 -15.66 -2.78 0.10
CA LEU A 75 -15.20 -4.14 0.37
C LEU A 75 -13.89 -4.46 -0.37
N LEU A 76 -13.77 -4.06 -1.64
CA LEU A 76 -12.55 -4.23 -2.43
C LEU A 76 -11.39 -3.41 -1.86
N TYR A 77 -11.65 -2.20 -1.38
CA TYR A 77 -10.65 -1.38 -0.70
C TYR A 77 -10.16 -2.04 0.61
N LEU A 78 -11.06 -2.55 1.44
CA LEU A 78 -10.71 -3.28 2.66
C LEU A 78 -9.93 -4.56 2.35
N ALA A 79 -10.33 -5.29 1.29
CA ALA A 79 -9.60 -6.46 0.81
C ALA A 79 -8.19 -6.11 0.35
N ALA A 80 -8.01 -4.99 -0.37
CA ALA A 80 -6.69 -4.51 -0.79
C ALA A 80 -5.79 -4.20 0.42
N ILE A 81 -6.32 -3.56 1.47
CA ILE A 81 -5.60 -3.33 2.73
C ILE A 81 -5.23 -4.66 3.38
N ALA A 82 -6.17 -5.60 3.49
CA ALA A 82 -5.92 -6.91 4.12
C ALA A 82 -4.84 -7.70 3.38
N ILE A 83 -4.87 -7.71 2.04
CA ILE A 83 -3.85 -8.35 1.19
C ILE A 83 -2.50 -7.67 1.38
N ALA A 84 -2.45 -6.33 1.42
CA ALA A 84 -1.21 -5.59 1.63
C ALA A 84 -0.59 -5.91 3.00
N VAL A 85 -1.40 -5.89 4.06
CA VAL A 85 -0.96 -6.20 5.43
C VAL A 85 -0.51 -7.66 5.55
N ALA A 86 -1.24 -8.61 4.95
CA ALA A 86 -0.88 -10.02 4.96
C ALA A 86 0.42 -10.28 4.18
N GLY A 87 0.59 -9.62 3.03
CA GLY A 87 1.83 -9.67 2.25
C GLY A 87 3.02 -9.14 3.05
N MET A 88 2.82 -8.04 3.79
CA MET A 88 3.89 -7.44 4.60
C MET A 88 4.25 -8.26 5.83
N ARG A 89 3.27 -8.85 6.52
CA ARG A 89 3.50 -9.77 7.65
C ARG A 89 4.34 -10.98 7.26
N ARG A 90 4.26 -11.42 6.00
CA ARG A 90 5.11 -12.50 5.48
C ARG A 90 6.52 -12.02 5.12
N ALA A 91 6.67 -10.74 4.81
CA ALA A 91 7.93 -10.10 4.46
C ALA A 91 8.65 -9.44 5.66
N SER A 92 8.18 -9.64 6.90
CA SER A 92 8.68 -8.96 8.11
C SER A 92 10.12 -9.33 8.52
N ALA A 93 10.80 -10.18 7.75
CA ALA A 93 12.25 -10.36 7.80
C ALA A 93 13.04 -9.33 6.97
N ALA A 94 12.35 -8.38 6.32
CA ALA A 94 12.98 -7.35 5.48
C ALA A 94 13.53 -6.17 6.31
N PRO A 95 14.67 -5.57 5.89
CA PRO A 95 15.26 -4.42 6.57
C PRO A 95 14.30 -3.24 6.67
N ARG A 96 14.36 -2.49 7.78
CA ARG A 96 13.51 -1.32 8.10
C ARG A 96 13.35 -0.31 6.95
N GLY A 97 14.37 -0.12 6.11
CA GLY A 97 14.32 0.78 4.95
C GLY A 97 13.35 0.36 3.85
N PHE A 98 13.10 -0.95 3.68
CA PHE A 98 12.11 -1.48 2.73
C PHE A 98 10.69 -1.28 3.26
N THR A 99 10.48 -1.58 4.54
CA THR A 99 9.18 -1.43 5.22
C THR A 99 8.68 0.02 5.20
N LEU A 100 9.56 0.99 5.49
CA LEU A 100 9.18 2.41 5.46
C LEU A 100 8.71 2.86 4.07
N ARG A 101 9.45 2.50 3.02
CA ARG A 101 9.11 2.89 1.63
C ARG A 101 7.84 2.21 1.13
N TYR A 102 7.65 0.96 1.53
CA TYR A 102 6.41 0.22 1.27
C TYR A 102 5.22 0.92 1.92
N HIS A 103 5.34 1.30 3.20
CA HIS A 103 4.28 2.02 3.91
C HIS A 103 3.98 3.39 3.34
N LEU A 104 5.01 4.16 2.93
CA LEU A 104 4.78 5.46 2.30
C LEU A 104 4.06 5.32 0.96
N GLY A 105 4.44 4.33 0.13
CA GLY A 105 3.76 4.07 -1.14
C GLY A 105 2.33 3.61 -0.95
N LEU A 106 2.12 2.60 -0.09
CA LEU A 106 0.79 2.07 0.21
C LEU A 106 -0.09 3.14 0.88
N GLY A 107 0.39 3.76 1.95
CA GLY A 107 -0.33 4.77 2.71
C GLY A 107 -0.70 5.98 1.86
N GLY A 108 0.23 6.46 1.01
CA GLY A 108 -0.03 7.55 0.07
C GLY A 108 -1.14 7.20 -0.93
N THR A 109 -1.08 6.02 -1.55
CA THR A 109 -2.13 5.55 -2.48
C THR A 109 -3.47 5.41 -1.78
N MET A 110 -3.50 4.82 -0.59
CA MET A 110 -4.73 4.64 0.18
C MET A 110 -5.34 5.96 0.64
N ALA A 111 -4.52 6.94 1.02
CA ALA A 111 -4.95 8.28 1.42
C ALA A 111 -5.53 9.08 0.24
N LEU A 112 -4.85 9.06 -0.92
CA LEU A 112 -5.35 9.72 -2.14
C LEU A 112 -6.70 9.12 -2.58
N TYR A 113 -6.80 7.80 -2.55
CA TYR A 113 -8.04 7.11 -2.86
C TYR A 113 -9.17 7.48 -1.89
N ALA A 114 -8.92 7.45 -0.58
CA ALA A 114 -9.90 7.86 0.41
C ALA A 114 -10.34 9.32 0.21
N GLY A 115 -9.39 10.22 -0.10
CA GLY A 115 -9.69 11.60 -0.46
C GLY A 115 -10.60 11.72 -1.69
N TYR A 116 -10.38 10.90 -2.72
CA TYR A 116 -11.26 10.85 -3.90
C TYR A 116 -12.67 10.37 -3.52
N VAL A 117 -12.81 9.33 -2.71
CA VAL A 117 -14.12 8.82 -2.25
C VAL A 117 -14.88 9.92 -1.51
N VAL A 118 -14.23 10.62 -0.58
CA VAL A 118 -14.84 11.73 0.17
C VAL A 118 -15.25 12.86 -0.76
N LEU A 119 -14.37 13.28 -1.68
CA LEU A 119 -14.64 14.35 -2.63
C LEU A 119 -15.82 14.01 -3.56
N GLN A 120 -15.86 12.79 -4.09
CA GLN A 120 -16.94 12.32 -4.95
C GLN A 120 -18.26 12.21 -4.18
N SER A 121 -18.22 11.76 -2.92
CA SER A 121 -19.42 11.67 -2.06
C SER A 121 -19.97 13.05 -1.67
N ALA A 122 -19.10 14.03 -1.41
CA ALA A 122 -19.49 15.39 -1.06
C ALA A 122 -20.19 16.14 -2.21
N ARG A 123 -19.94 15.76 -3.46
CA ARG A 123 -20.58 16.37 -4.63
C ARG A 123 -21.97 15.81 -4.94
N GLY A 124 -22.40 14.75 -4.26
CA GLY A 124 -23.73 14.17 -4.43
C GLY A 124 -24.01 13.73 -5.87
N GLU A 125 -24.93 14.43 -6.53
CA GLU A 125 -25.38 14.15 -7.91
C GLU A 125 -24.43 14.71 -8.98
N ASP A 126 -23.59 15.69 -8.64
CA ASP A 126 -22.64 16.31 -9.57
C ASP A 126 -21.35 15.51 -9.67
N ALA A 127 -21.33 14.58 -10.61
CA ALA A 127 -20.19 13.71 -10.77
C ALA A 127 -19.00 14.40 -11.45
N LEU A 128 -17.79 14.10 -10.97
CA LEU A 128 -16.55 14.61 -11.55
C LEU A 128 -16.49 14.29 -13.05
N ALA A 129 -16.07 15.26 -13.85
CA ALA A 129 -15.85 15.02 -15.27
C ALA A 129 -14.83 13.88 -15.47
N TRP A 130 -14.97 13.13 -16.56
CA TRP A 130 -14.14 11.94 -16.82
C TRP A 130 -12.64 12.24 -16.84
N HIS A 131 -12.23 13.38 -17.38
CA HIS A 131 -10.82 13.78 -17.39
C HIS A 131 -10.24 13.95 -15.97
N TRP A 132 -11.02 14.50 -15.02
CA TRP A 132 -10.62 14.59 -13.61
C TRP A 132 -10.59 13.23 -12.94
N THR A 133 -11.55 12.35 -13.24
CA THR A 133 -11.57 10.97 -12.72
C THR A 133 -10.35 10.18 -13.17
N ILE A 134 -10.00 10.25 -14.46
CA ILE A 134 -8.82 9.59 -15.01
C ILE A 134 -7.55 10.17 -14.39
N THR A 135 -7.48 11.49 -14.24
CA THR A 135 -6.33 12.16 -13.59
C THR A 135 -6.18 11.68 -12.14
N ALA A 136 -7.28 11.63 -11.38
CA ALA A 136 -7.27 11.13 -10.01
C ALA A 136 -6.84 9.65 -9.94
N ALA A 137 -7.28 8.81 -10.87
CA ALA A 137 -6.87 7.41 -10.95
C ALA A 137 -5.36 7.29 -11.15
N LEU A 138 -4.81 8.03 -12.12
CA LEU A 138 -3.36 8.07 -12.36
C LEU A 138 -2.60 8.57 -11.14
N VAL A 139 -3.01 9.70 -10.56
CA VAL A 139 -2.36 10.30 -9.38
C VAL A 139 -2.38 9.35 -8.19
N THR A 140 -3.47 8.61 -7.99
CA THR A 140 -3.62 7.62 -6.90
C THR A 140 -2.61 6.48 -7.02
N THR A 141 -2.22 6.10 -8.25
CA THR A 141 -1.22 5.03 -8.47
C THR A 141 0.23 5.48 -8.21
N ILE A 142 0.52 6.79 -8.30
CA ILE A 142 1.89 7.31 -8.26
C ILE A 142 2.65 6.91 -6.98
N PRO A 143 2.10 7.06 -5.75
CA PRO A 143 2.83 6.73 -4.54
C PRO A 143 3.26 5.26 -4.49
N ALA A 144 2.39 4.32 -4.88
CA ALA A 144 2.71 2.91 -4.94
C ALA A 144 3.85 2.62 -5.95
N LEU A 145 3.81 3.23 -7.13
CA LEU A 145 4.87 3.11 -8.14
C LEU A 145 6.21 3.70 -7.67
N LEU A 146 6.17 4.86 -7.00
CA LEU A 146 7.35 5.47 -6.40
C LEU A 146 7.92 4.61 -5.26
N GLY A 147 7.06 4.02 -4.43
CA GLY A 147 7.45 3.06 -3.39
C GLY A 147 8.13 1.82 -3.98
N ALA A 148 7.54 1.23 -5.02
CA ALA A 148 8.09 0.09 -5.74
C ALA A 148 9.48 0.42 -6.34
N ARG A 149 9.60 1.56 -7.04
CA ARG A 149 10.87 2.05 -7.59
C ARG A 149 11.91 2.31 -6.49
N ALA A 150 11.49 2.87 -5.35
CA ALA A 150 12.40 3.15 -4.24
C ALA A 150 12.91 1.87 -3.57
N ILE A 151 12.09 0.82 -3.49
CA ILE A 151 12.51 -0.53 -3.07
C ILE A 151 13.53 -1.09 -4.06
N SER A 152 13.26 -0.99 -5.35
CA SER A 152 14.15 -1.49 -6.40
C SER A 152 15.54 -0.80 -6.38
N LYS A 153 15.59 0.52 -6.17
CA LYS A 153 16.85 1.27 -6.07
C LYS A 153 17.67 0.98 -4.80
N LEU A 154 17.01 0.61 -3.70
CA LEU A 154 17.70 0.28 -2.44
C LEU A 154 18.54 -0.98 -2.59
N ALA A 155 18.12 -1.90 -3.45
CA ALA A 155 18.78 -3.17 -3.68
C ALA A 155 19.94 -3.10 -4.69
N LEU A 156 20.19 -1.94 -5.30
CA LEU A 156 21.35 -1.69 -6.17
C LEU A 156 22.49 -0.98 -5.42
N ARG A 157 22.33 -0.70 -4.13
CA ARG A 157 23.32 -0.07 -3.25
C ARG A 157 23.74 -1.06 -2.18
#